data_AF-A0A1F7XL75-F1
#
_entry.id   AF-A0A1F7XL75-F1
#
_cell.length_a   1.000
_cell.length_b   1.000
_cell.length_c   1.000
_cell.angle_alpha   90.00
_cell.angle_beta   90.00
_cell.angle_gamma   90.00
#
_symmetry.space_group_name_H-M   'P 1'
#
loop_
_entity.id
_entity.type
_entity.pdbx_description
1 polymer ?
#
loop_
_entity_poly.entity_id
_entity_poly.type
_entity_poly.pdbx_seq_one_letter_code
_entity_poly.pdbx_strand_id
1 'polypeptide(L)'
;MLPPPWSDPTGNTPATFSDIEVAFARIVLVILGLAAIVLFIMLLVGGFKFITAGGDPKAVESAKKTLTYAIAGMVLVASAYLILRFIGVFTGIDVVNFRVFQPLQP
;
A
#
# COMPACT_ATOMS: atom_id res chain seq x y z
N MET A 1 -12.72 -39.80 17.74
CA MET A 1 -13.01 -38.47 17.14
C MET A 1 -11.68 -37.77 16.96
N LEU A 2 -11.08 -37.90 15.78
CA LEU A 2 -9.79 -37.28 15.48
C LEU A 2 -10.02 -35.85 15.00
N PRO A 3 -9.18 -34.90 15.42
CA PRO A 3 -9.20 -33.56 14.86
C PRO A 3 -8.92 -33.68 13.34
N PRO A 4 -9.58 -32.85 12.51
CA PRO A 4 -9.43 -32.96 11.07
C PRO A 4 -7.94 -32.81 10.64
N PRO A 5 -7.52 -33.39 9.50
CA PRO A 5 -6.14 -33.36 9.01
C PRO A 5 -5.52 -31.97 8.84
N TRP A 6 -6.34 -30.93 8.88
CA TRP A 6 -5.99 -29.51 8.71
C TRP A 6 -6.05 -28.70 10.00
N SER A 7 -6.21 -29.35 11.15
CA SER A 7 -6.12 -28.67 12.45
C SER A 7 -4.76 -28.97 13.09
N ASP A 8 -3.87 -28.00 12.98
CA ASP A 8 -2.59 -27.97 13.69
C ASP A 8 -2.78 -27.25 15.05
N PRO A 9 -2.79 -27.96 16.18
CA PRO A 9 -3.12 -27.39 17.49
C PRO A 9 -1.99 -26.56 18.11
N THR A 10 -0.87 -26.37 17.41
CA THR A 10 0.36 -25.73 17.92
C THR A 10 0.67 -24.36 17.32
N GLY A 11 -0.17 -23.83 16.43
CA GLY A 11 -0.01 -22.46 15.90
C GLY A 11 1.32 -22.22 15.17
N ASN A 12 1.95 -23.28 14.63
CA ASN A 12 3.27 -23.22 14.02
C ASN A 12 3.30 -24.00 12.70
N THR A 13 2.40 -23.66 11.77
CA THR A 13 2.49 -24.07 10.37
C THR A 13 3.66 -23.34 9.69
N PRO A 14 4.42 -23.99 8.79
CA PRO A 14 5.41 -23.30 7.96
C PRO A 14 4.70 -22.17 7.20
N ALA A 15 5.28 -20.96 7.20
CA ALA A 15 4.69 -19.79 6.56
C ALA A 15 4.28 -20.12 5.12
N THR A 16 2.98 -20.24 4.89
CA THR A 16 2.40 -20.48 3.58
C THR A 16 2.66 -19.23 2.73
N PHE A 17 2.73 -19.35 1.39
CA PHE A 17 2.91 -18.17 0.51
C PHE A 17 1.86 -17.07 0.78
N SER A 18 0.67 -17.47 1.22
CA SER A 18 -0.41 -16.57 1.66
C SER A 18 -0.08 -15.77 2.93
N ASP A 19 0.69 -16.32 3.87
CA ASP A 19 1.03 -15.62 5.12
C ASP A 19 2.07 -14.52 4.88
N ILE A 20 3.02 -14.78 3.97
CA ILE A 20 3.99 -13.76 3.52
C ILE A 20 3.27 -12.64 2.79
N GLU A 21 2.27 -12.96 1.96
CA GLU A 21 1.46 -11.97 1.27
C GLU A 21 0.66 -11.09 2.25
N VAL A 22 0.04 -11.69 3.27
CA VAL A 22 -0.70 -10.94 4.30
C VAL A 22 0.23 -10.09 5.17
N ALA A 23 1.37 -10.64 5.59
CA ALA A 23 2.37 -9.88 6.36
C ALA A 23 2.91 -8.69 5.56
N PHE A 24 3.24 -8.91 4.28
CA PHE A 24 3.70 -7.87 3.37
C PHE A 24 2.63 -6.80 3.15
N ALA A 25 1.39 -7.19 2.85
CA ALA A 25 0.27 -6.26 2.65
C ALA A 25 0.03 -5.39 3.89
N ARG A 26 0.12 -5.97 5.09
CA ARG A 26 -0.06 -5.23 6.35
C ARG A 26 1.06 -4.22 6.60
N ILE A 27 2.31 -4.60 6.33
CA ILE A 27 3.47 -3.69 6.43
C ILE A 27 3.33 -2.55 5.42
N VAL A 28 3.00 -2.87 4.17
CA VAL A 28 2.79 -1.88 3.11
C VAL A 28 1.65 -0.91 3.48
N LEU A 29 0.52 -1.40 4.00
CA LEU A 29 -0.59 -0.54 4.44
C LEU A 29 -0.17 0.45 5.55
N VAL A 30 0.60 -0.01 6.54
CA VAL A 30 1.11 0.86 7.62
C VAL A 30 2.05 1.93 7.05
N ILE A 31 2.97 1.53 6.16
CA ILE A 31 3.89 2.46 5.50
C ILE A 31 3.14 3.44 4.62
N LEU A 32 2.13 3.01 3.87
CA LEU A 32 1.29 3.86 3.03
C LEU A 32 0.52 4.90 3.86
N GLY A 33 -0.03 4.50 5.00
CA GLY A 33 -0.71 5.43 5.92
C GLY A 33 0.24 6.51 6.46
N LEU A 34 1.43 6.10 6.91
CA LEU A 34 2.48 7.05 7.34
C LEU A 34 2.96 7.93 6.19
N ALA A 35 3.17 7.35 5.00
CA ALA A 35 3.60 8.07 3.82
C ALA A 35 2.57 9.12 3.40
N ALA A 36 1.27 8.81 3.45
CA ALA A 36 0.21 9.78 3.13
C ALA A 36 0.26 11.02 4.04
N ILE A 37 0.48 10.83 5.35
CA ILE A 37 0.62 11.93 6.32
C ILE A 37 1.88 12.77 5.99
N VAL A 38 3.01 12.11 5.77
CA VAL A 38 4.27 12.80 5.43
C VAL A 38 4.15 13.57 4.11
N LEU A 39 3.54 12.96 3.09
CA LEU A 39 3.27 13.59 1.80
C LEU A 39 2.38 14.81 1.94
N PHE A 40 1.34 14.73 2.78
CA PHE A 40 0.47 15.86 3.06
C PHE A 40 1.24 17.03 3.71
N ILE A 41 2.08 16.75 4.71
CA ILE A 41 2.92 17.78 5.35
C ILE A 41 3.93 18.37 4.35
N MET A 42 4.59 17.53 3.55
CA MET A 42 5.52 18.00 2.50
C MET A 42 4.82 18.84 1.45
N LEU A 43 3.57 18.53 1.10
CA LEU A 43 2.79 19.31 0.14
C LEU A 43 2.43 20.68 0.71
N LEU A 44 2.05 20.76 1.98
CA LEU A 44 1.82 22.04 2.66
C LEU A 44 3.10 22.87 2.72
N VAL A 45 4.19 22.31 3.26
CA VAL A 45 5.46 23.03 3.42
C VAL A 45 6.07 23.40 2.06
N GLY A 46 6.05 22.47 1.10
CA GLY A 46 6.53 22.69 -0.26
C GLY A 46 5.70 23.71 -1.03
N GLY A 47 4.37 23.68 -0.89
CA GLY A 47 3.46 24.64 -1.49
C GLY A 47 3.62 26.04 -0.90
N PHE A 48 3.69 26.15 0.43
CA PHE A 48 3.98 27.43 1.09
C PHE A 48 5.33 27.99 0.67
N LYS A 49 6.38 27.16 0.65
CA LYS A 49 7.72 27.55 0.22
C LYS A 49 7.75 27.95 -1.26
N PHE A 50 6.95 27.31 -2.12
CA PHE A 50 6.85 27.67 -3.53
C PHE A 50 6.24 29.07 -3.72
N ILE A 51 5.18 29.38 -2.96
CA ILE A 51 4.49 30.68 -3.03
C ILE A 51 5.35 31.79 -2.41
N THR A 52 6.01 31.52 -1.27
CA THR A 52 6.85 32.52 -0.57
C THR A 52 8.23 32.70 -1.18
N ALA A 53 8.67 31.81 -2.09
CA ALA A 53 9.98 31.90 -2.74
C ALA A 53 10.17 33.20 -3.55
N GLY A 54 9.09 33.87 -3.98
CA GLY A 54 9.10 35.28 -4.41
C GLY A 54 10.05 35.67 -5.56
N GLY A 55 10.69 34.72 -6.23
CA GLY A 55 11.68 34.95 -7.27
C GLY A 55 13.09 34.42 -6.98
N ASP A 56 13.39 33.88 -5.79
CA ASP A 56 14.66 33.20 -5.53
C ASP A 56 14.70 31.84 -6.26
N PRO A 57 15.57 31.67 -7.28
CA PRO A 57 15.63 30.44 -8.06
C PRO A 57 15.99 29.21 -7.22
N LYS A 58 16.79 29.35 -6.16
CA LYS A 58 17.13 28.22 -5.27
C LYS A 58 15.92 27.73 -4.49
N ALA A 59 15.13 28.64 -3.96
CA ALA A 59 13.93 28.31 -3.19
C ALA A 59 12.86 27.66 -4.09
N VAL A 60 12.68 28.18 -5.31
CA VAL A 60 11.76 27.62 -6.31
C VAL A 60 12.20 26.22 -6.74
N GLU A 61 13.49 26.00 -7.00
CA GLU A 61 14.00 24.69 -7.41
C GLU A 61 13.83 23.64 -6.30
N SER A 62 14.12 24.01 -5.04
CA SER A 62 13.88 23.15 -3.89
C SER A 62 12.40 22.80 -3.73
N ALA A 63 11.50 23.78 -3.86
CA ALA A 63 10.07 23.54 -3.75
C ALA A 63 9.52 22.65 -4.89
N LYS A 64 10.01 22.85 -6.12
CA LYS A 64 9.69 21.97 -7.27
C LYS A 64 10.13 20.53 -7.03
N LYS A 65 11.34 20.31 -6.49
CA LYS A 65 11.80 18.97 -6.13
C LYS A 65 10.88 18.32 -5.10
N THR A 66 10.54 19.03 -4.01
CA THR A 66 9.60 18.53 -2.99
C THR A 66 8.25 18.16 -3.60
N LEU A 67 7.71 19.01 -4.47
CA LEU A 67 6.43 18.74 -5.13
C LEU A 67 6.52 17.54 -6.08
N THR A 68 7.64 17.39 -6.80
CA THR A 68 7.88 16.24 -7.68
C THR A 68 7.92 14.94 -6.88
N TYR A 69 8.61 14.92 -5.73
CA TYR A 69 8.61 13.74 -4.85
C TYR A 69 7.21 13.44 -4.30
N ALA A 70 6.43 14.46 -3.98
CA ALA A 70 5.06 14.26 -3.51
C ALA A 70 4.15 13.66 -4.59
N ILE A 71 4.25 14.15 -5.83
CA ILE A 71 3.53 13.60 -6.98
C ILE A 71 4.01 12.18 -7.30
N ALA A 72 5.32 11.95 -7.32
CA ALA A 72 5.89 10.62 -7.56
C ALA A 72 5.42 9.59 -6.52
N GLY A 73 5.31 9.99 -5.24
CA GLY A 73 4.72 9.17 -4.19
C GLY A 73 3.27 8.79 -4.49
N MET A 74 2.41 9.76 -4.85
CA MET A 74 1.02 9.47 -5.23
C MET A 74 0.93 8.53 -6.44
N VAL A 75 1.75 8.75 -7.46
CA VAL A 75 1.81 7.89 -8.65
C VAL A 75 2.29 6.49 -8.31
N LEU A 76 3.27 6.34 -7.41
CA LEU A 76 3.74 5.04 -6.95
C LEU A 76 2.61 4.22 -6.31
N VAL A 77 1.82 4.83 -5.42
CA VAL A 77 0.68 4.16 -4.76
C VAL A 77 -0.39 3.77 -5.78
N ALA A 78 -0.73 4.67 -6.70
CA ALA A 78 -1.66 4.38 -7.78
C ALA A 78 -1.18 3.22 -8.67
N SER A 79 0.12 3.20 -8.98
CA SER A 79 0.75 2.14 -9.79
C SER A 79 0.73 0.80 -9.07
N ALA A 80 1.02 0.78 -7.77
CA ALA A 80 0.94 -0.43 -6.96
C ALA A 80 -0.49 -1.02 -6.95
N TYR A 81 -1.51 -0.17 -6.79
CA TYR A 81 -2.91 -0.60 -6.85
C TYR A 81 -3.29 -1.18 -8.23
N LEU A 82 -2.83 -0.55 -9.31
CA LEU A 82 -3.05 -1.05 -10.67
C LEU A 82 -2.43 -2.42 -10.87
N ILE A 83 -1.20 -2.64 -10.40
CA ILE A 83 -0.51 -3.93 -10.51
C ILE A 83 -1.27 -5.02 -9.74
N LEU A 84 -1.67 -4.75 -8.49
CA LEU A 84 -2.46 -5.68 -7.66
C LEU A 84 -3.77 -6.07 -8.34
N ARG A 85 -4.47 -5.09 -8.93
CA ARG A 85 -5.69 -5.34 -9.70
C ARG A 85 -5.44 -6.13 -10.98
N PHE A 86 -4.34 -5.86 -11.68
CA PHE A 86 -3.96 -6.58 -12.90
C PHE A 86 -3.68 -8.06 -12.60
N ILE A 87 -3.00 -8.32 -11.48
CA ILE A 87 -2.79 -9.68 -10.98
C ILE A 87 -4.13 -10.34 -10.67
N GLY A 88 -5.02 -9.70 -9.90
CA GLY A 88 -6.33 -10.28 -9.56
C GLY A 88 -7.19 -10.65 -10.78
N VAL A 89 -7.16 -9.84 -11.84
CA VAL A 89 -7.84 -10.14 -13.11
C VAL A 89 -7.23 -11.36 -13.82
N PHE A 90 -5.90 -11.51 -13.80
CA PHE A 90 -5.20 -12.63 -14.43
C PHE A 90 -5.38 -13.95 -13.65
N THR A 91 -5.37 -13.91 -12.32
CA THR A 91 -5.51 -15.11 -11.47
C THR A 91 -6.97 -15.49 -11.18
N GLY A 92 -7.94 -14.64 -11.52
CA GLY A 92 -9.38 -14.89 -11.29
C GLY A 92 -9.80 -14.89 -9.81
N ILE A 93 -8.90 -14.45 -8.91
CA ILE A 93 -9.11 -14.36 -7.47
C ILE A 93 -8.90 -12.91 -7.06
N ASP A 94 -9.91 -12.32 -6.42
CA ASP A 94 -9.83 -10.95 -5.90
C ASP A 94 -8.86 -10.88 -4.71
N VAL A 95 -7.59 -10.59 -5.02
CA VAL A 95 -6.50 -10.41 -4.04
C VAL A 95 -6.79 -9.29 -3.03
N VAL A 96 -7.70 -8.38 -3.39
CA VAL A 96 -8.10 -7.23 -2.58
C VAL A 96 -9.32 -7.53 -1.71
N ASN A 97 -10.07 -8.62 -1.98
CA ASN A 97 -11.26 -9.00 -1.22
C ASN A 97 -11.41 -10.53 -1.21
N PHE A 98 -10.49 -11.23 -0.55
CA PHE A 98 -10.55 -12.68 -0.40
C PHE A 98 -11.79 -13.10 0.42
N ARG A 99 -12.86 -13.49 -0.26
CA ARG A 99 -14.05 -14.15 0.33
C ARG A 99 -14.06 -15.62 -0.10
N VAL A 100 -13.30 -16.44 0.61
CA VAL A 100 -13.06 -17.86 0.23
C VAL A 100 -14.11 -18.83 0.80
N PHE A 101 -14.97 -18.40 1.74
CA PHE A 101 -16.03 -19.24 2.30
C PHE A 101 -17.39 -18.59 2.10
N GLN A 102 -18.07 -18.99 1.04
CA GLN A 102 -19.52 -18.88 0.97
C GLN A 102 -20.08 -20.19 1.55
N PRO A 103 -20.83 -20.17 2.69
CA PRO A 103 -21.52 -21.37 3.14
C PRO A 103 -22.51 -21.78 2.04
N LEU A 104 -22.41 -23.03 1.60
CA LEU A 104 -23.43 -23.66 0.79
C LEU A 104 -24.75 -23.56 1.56
N GLN A 105 -25.73 -22.87 0.97
CA GLN A 105 -27.13 -22.98 1.33
C GLN A 105 -27.87 -23.46 0.08
N PRO A 106 -28.78 -24.45 0.17
CA PRO A 106 -28.93 -25.53 1.14
C PRO A 106 -28.27 -26.85 0.70
#